data_AF-A0A2H6GQV8-F1
#
_entry.id   AF-A0A2H6GQV8-F1
#
_cell.length_a   1.000
_cell.length_b   1.000
_cell.length_c   1.000
_cell.angle_alpha   90.00
_cell.angle_beta   90.00
_cell.angle_gamma   90.00
#
_symmetry.space_group_name_H-M   'P 1'
#
loop_
_entity.id
_entity.type
_entity.pdbx_description
1 polymer ?
#
loop_
_entity_poly.entity_id
_entity_poly.type
_entity_poly.pdbx_seq_one_letter_code
_entity_poly.pdbx_strand_id
1 'polypeptide(L)'
;MNDYFAPEIENSNTVKEFVKKYVSIDKIGIFFPVFIQELTSLGNKVFLDKEDPEIIKEIKLLVAFLEKFSQREIGDVTIPNEFFGNYTRCAIKIIAIKEKRETGQTTSYIEKVSDTISKGFENIYVIGSARTDNKDFIDSVIKSCCEKNKQIEIIKNWDFKGAIILRGETMNVRTYLVHLRNPSIVKHIIEKSR
;
A
#
# COMPACT_ATOMS: atom_id res chain seq x y z
N MET A 1 -20.76 20.05 -5.86
CA MET A 1 -20.08 19.15 -6.82
C MET A 1 -21.17 18.19 -7.29
N ASN A 2 -21.52 18.27 -8.57
CA ASN A 2 -22.82 17.87 -9.13
C ASN A 2 -23.17 16.38 -8.99
N ASP A 3 -24.46 16.12 -8.72
CA ASP A 3 -25.18 14.85 -8.54
C ASP A 3 -25.22 13.92 -9.77
N TYR A 4 -24.17 13.89 -10.59
CA TYR A 4 -24.17 13.08 -11.82
C TYR A 4 -23.82 11.60 -11.55
N PHE A 5 -23.06 11.32 -10.49
CA PHE A 5 -22.62 9.96 -10.16
C PHE A 5 -23.62 9.18 -9.29
N ALA A 6 -24.51 9.88 -8.58
CA ALA A 6 -25.45 9.24 -7.66
C ALA A 6 -26.38 8.21 -8.33
N PRO A 7 -26.99 8.47 -9.51
CA PRO A 7 -27.91 7.52 -10.13
C PRO A 7 -27.22 6.22 -10.59
N GLU A 8 -26.03 6.31 -11.17
CA GLU A 8 -25.32 5.13 -11.67
C GLU A 8 -24.71 4.28 -10.55
N ILE A 9 -24.21 4.92 -9.49
CA ILE A 9 -23.82 4.23 -8.26
C ILE A 9 -25.07 3.59 -7.64
N GLU A 10 -26.24 4.24 -7.69
CA GLU A 10 -27.48 3.70 -7.12
C GLU A 10 -28.02 2.45 -7.84
N ASN A 11 -27.74 2.32 -9.14
CA ASN A 11 -28.28 1.24 -9.96
C ASN A 11 -27.41 -0.03 -10.02
N SER A 12 -26.20 -0.02 -9.45
CA SER A 12 -25.31 -1.18 -9.41
C SER A 12 -24.83 -1.51 -8.00
N ASN A 13 -25.29 -2.63 -7.45
CA ASN A 13 -24.86 -3.11 -6.14
C ASN A 13 -23.34 -3.31 -6.04
N THR A 14 -22.70 -3.74 -7.14
CA THR A 14 -21.24 -3.89 -7.20
C THR A 14 -20.54 -2.54 -7.09
N VAL A 15 -21.02 -1.52 -7.79
CA VAL A 15 -20.45 -0.17 -7.71
C VAL A 15 -20.63 0.40 -6.31
N LYS A 16 -21.81 0.22 -5.68
CA LYS A 16 -22.03 0.61 -4.27
C LYS A 16 -21.04 -0.04 -3.32
N GLU A 17 -20.79 -1.34 -3.48
CA GLU A 17 -19.84 -2.05 -2.63
C GLU A 17 -18.43 -1.50 -2.76
N PHE A 18 -17.95 -1.29 -3.98
CA PHE A 18 -16.63 -0.68 -4.20
C PHE A 18 -16.54 0.73 -3.64
N VAL A 19 -17.57 1.55 -3.84
CA VAL A 19 -17.62 2.91 -3.28
C VAL A 19 -17.60 2.87 -1.75
N LYS A 20 -18.32 1.95 -1.10
CA LYS A 20 -18.27 1.77 0.36
C LYS A 20 -16.88 1.39 0.86
N LYS A 21 -16.23 0.44 0.19
CA LYS A 21 -14.85 0.02 0.53
C LYS A 21 -13.85 1.15 0.32
N TYR A 22 -14.00 1.89 -0.78
CA TYR A 22 -13.21 3.08 -1.07
C TYR A 22 -13.37 4.11 0.05
N VAL A 23 -14.61 4.44 0.43
CA VAL A 23 -14.89 5.38 1.53
C VAL A 23 -14.32 4.88 2.85
N SER A 24 -14.33 3.56 3.10
CA SER A 24 -13.71 2.97 4.29
C SER A 24 -12.19 3.20 4.31
N ILE A 25 -11.51 2.92 3.20
CA ILE A 25 -10.06 3.13 3.05
C ILE A 25 -9.70 4.62 3.15
N ASP A 26 -10.49 5.48 2.51
CA ASP A 26 -10.31 6.93 2.47
C ASP A 26 -10.56 7.61 3.82
N LYS A 27 -11.53 7.11 4.62
CA LYS A 27 -11.78 7.60 5.99
C LYS A 27 -10.54 7.53 6.88
N ILE A 28 -9.71 6.50 6.69
CA ILE A 28 -8.42 6.37 7.38
C ILE A 28 -7.33 7.15 6.65
N GLY A 29 -7.45 7.34 5.33
CA GLY A 29 -6.60 8.20 4.50
C GLY A 29 -5.19 7.65 4.25
N ILE A 30 -4.64 6.82 5.16
CA ILE A 30 -3.28 6.26 5.09
C ILE A 30 -3.09 5.32 3.90
N PHE A 31 -4.07 4.48 3.61
CA PHE A 31 -3.95 3.41 2.61
C PHE A 31 -4.58 3.78 1.27
N PHE A 32 -5.26 4.93 1.19
CA PHE A 32 -5.82 5.42 -0.05
C PHE A 32 -4.74 5.73 -1.12
N PRO A 33 -3.62 6.39 -0.78
CA PRO A 33 -2.53 6.58 -1.75
C PRO A 33 -1.91 5.28 -2.25
N VAL A 34 -1.87 4.24 -1.40
CA VAL A 34 -1.41 2.88 -1.78
C VAL A 34 -2.35 2.31 -2.83
N PHE A 35 -3.66 2.39 -2.60
CA PHE A 35 -4.67 1.90 -3.54
C PHE A 35 -4.54 2.55 -4.93
N ILE A 36 -4.48 3.89 -4.99
CA ILE A 36 -4.37 4.63 -6.25
C ILE A 36 -3.06 4.30 -6.98
N GLN A 37 -1.96 4.13 -6.24
CA GLN A 37 -0.68 3.76 -6.83
C GLN A 37 -0.70 2.35 -7.44
N GLU A 38 -1.34 1.38 -6.78
CA GLU A 38 -1.47 0.03 -7.32
C GLU A 38 -2.39 -0.02 -8.55
N LEU A 39 -3.51 0.72 -8.53
CA LEU A 39 -4.36 0.84 -9.72
C LEU A 39 -3.62 1.47 -10.90
N THR A 40 -2.86 2.54 -10.65
CA THR A 40 -2.03 3.19 -11.68
C THR A 40 -0.97 2.23 -12.22
N SER A 41 -0.31 1.48 -11.32
CA SER A 41 0.72 0.50 -11.70
C SER A 41 0.13 -0.63 -12.53
N LEU A 42 -1.07 -1.11 -12.18
CA LEU A 42 -1.79 -2.14 -12.94
C LEU A 42 -2.24 -1.59 -14.30
N GLY A 43 -2.83 -0.39 -14.35
CA GLY A 43 -3.23 0.25 -15.61
C GLY A 43 -2.07 0.39 -16.61
N ASN A 44 -0.86 0.65 -16.12
CA ASN A 44 0.34 0.71 -16.97
C ASN A 44 0.84 -0.65 -17.48
N LYS A 45 0.39 -1.77 -16.90
CA LYS A 45 0.73 -3.14 -17.34
C LYS A 45 -0.32 -3.74 -18.26
N VAL A 46 -1.53 -3.21 -18.21
CA VAL A 46 -2.74 -3.78 -18.82
C VAL A 46 -3.04 -2.99 -20.08
N PHE A 47 -2.59 -3.51 -21.23
CA PHE A 47 -3.02 -3.04 -22.55
C PHE A 47 -4.09 -4.01 -23.04
N LEU A 48 -5.33 -3.79 -22.61
CA LEU A 48 -6.45 -4.65 -22.96
C LEU A 48 -7.46 -3.92 -23.82
N ASP A 49 -7.83 -4.53 -24.94
CA ASP A 49 -9.01 -4.14 -25.72
C ASP A 49 -10.30 -4.69 -25.11
N LYS A 50 -10.22 -5.63 -24.13
CA LYS A 50 -11.36 -6.27 -23.44
C LYS A 50 -11.11 -6.55 -21.97
N GLU A 51 -12.17 -6.53 -21.17
CA GLU A 51 -12.12 -6.87 -19.75
C GLU A 51 -11.56 -8.29 -19.49
N ASP A 52 -10.56 -8.41 -18.60
CA ASP A 52 -10.04 -9.70 -18.10
C ASP A 52 -10.65 -10.01 -16.71
N PRO A 53 -11.45 -11.07 -16.57
CA PRO A 53 -12.06 -11.46 -15.31
C PRO A 53 -11.06 -11.74 -14.17
N GLU A 54 -9.86 -12.24 -14.46
CA GLU A 54 -8.84 -12.52 -13.44
C GLU A 54 -8.23 -11.22 -12.90
N ILE A 55 -8.05 -10.21 -13.74
CA ILE A 55 -7.61 -8.89 -13.30
C ILE A 55 -8.68 -8.24 -12.42
N ILE A 56 -9.95 -8.30 -12.82
CA ILE A 56 -11.07 -7.78 -12.03
C ILE A 56 -11.13 -8.46 -10.65
N LYS A 57 -10.98 -9.78 -10.62
CA LYS A 57 -10.94 -10.57 -9.38
C LYS A 57 -9.76 -10.17 -8.50
N GLU A 58 -8.59 -9.96 -9.08
CA GLU A 58 -7.40 -9.53 -8.33
C GLU A 58 -7.58 -8.12 -7.73
N ILE A 59 -8.18 -7.18 -8.47
CA ILE A 59 -8.53 -5.85 -7.95
C ILE A 59 -9.48 -5.97 -6.75
N LYS A 60 -10.50 -6.84 -6.84
CA LYS A 60 -11.43 -7.09 -5.71
C LYS A 60 -10.68 -7.57 -4.46
N LEU A 61 -9.71 -8.47 -4.64
CA LEU A 61 -8.88 -8.99 -3.55
C LEU A 61 -7.96 -7.90 -2.96
N LEU A 62 -7.38 -7.04 -3.80
CA LEU A 62 -6.56 -5.92 -3.36
C LEU A 62 -7.39 -4.92 -2.51
N VAL A 63 -8.59 -4.58 -2.96
CA VAL A 63 -9.48 -3.68 -2.21
C VAL A 63 -9.85 -4.30 -0.86
N ALA A 64 -10.19 -5.59 -0.83
CA ALA A 64 -10.49 -6.30 0.42
C ALA A 64 -9.28 -6.35 1.38
N PHE A 65 -8.08 -6.55 0.84
CA PHE A 65 -6.83 -6.50 1.60
C PHE A 65 -6.63 -5.13 2.25
N LEU A 66 -6.75 -4.03 1.48
CA LEU A 66 -6.55 -2.67 1.99
C LEU A 66 -7.65 -2.24 2.97
N GLU A 67 -8.90 -2.62 2.72
CA GLU A 67 -10.02 -2.40 3.65
C GLU A 67 -9.73 -3.08 4.99
N LYS A 68 -9.37 -4.36 4.99
CA LYS A 68 -9.02 -5.10 6.21
C LYS A 68 -7.81 -4.45 6.91
N PHE A 69 -6.79 -4.08 6.15
CA PHE A 69 -5.59 -3.44 6.71
C PHE A 69 -5.88 -2.05 7.31
N SER A 70 -6.84 -1.31 6.75
CA SER A 70 -7.25 0.01 7.26
C SER A 70 -7.95 -0.05 8.62
N GLN A 71 -8.57 -1.18 8.95
CA GLN A 71 -9.30 -1.40 10.19
C GLN A 71 -8.40 -1.90 11.32
N ARG A 72 -7.11 -2.11 11.05
CA ARG A 72 -6.16 -2.62 12.05
C ARG A 72 -5.97 -1.62 13.19
N GLU A 73 -5.80 -2.15 14.38
CA GLU A 73 -5.29 -1.38 15.51
C GLU A 73 -3.75 -1.31 15.46
N ILE A 74 -3.16 -0.26 16.01
CA ILE A 74 -1.71 -0.22 16.25
C ILE A 74 -1.32 -1.40 17.15
N GLY A 75 -0.31 -2.16 16.72
CA GLY A 75 0.15 -3.36 17.42
C GLY A 75 -0.53 -4.65 16.99
N ASP A 76 -1.57 -4.60 16.15
CA ASP A 76 -2.15 -5.80 15.56
C ASP A 76 -1.18 -6.44 14.55
N VAL A 77 -0.74 -7.65 14.87
CA VAL A 77 0.16 -8.48 14.05
C VAL A 77 -0.57 -9.60 13.30
N THR A 78 -1.89 -9.74 13.51
CA THR A 78 -2.71 -10.82 12.92
C THR A 78 -3.14 -10.51 11.50
N ILE A 79 -3.21 -9.22 11.14
CA ILE A 79 -3.58 -8.78 9.81
C ILE A 79 -2.34 -8.80 8.90
N PRO A 80 -2.35 -9.60 7.81
CA PRO A 80 -1.23 -9.63 6.87
C PRO A 80 -0.95 -8.26 6.28
N ASN A 81 0.33 -7.94 6.09
CA ASN A 81 0.77 -6.68 5.52
C ASN A 81 1.34 -6.84 4.11
N GLU A 82 1.01 -7.97 3.47
CA GLU A 82 1.53 -8.44 2.20
C GLU A 82 0.36 -8.90 1.33
N PHE A 83 0.31 -8.40 0.10
CA PHE A 83 -0.64 -8.79 -0.93
C PHE A 83 0.08 -9.48 -2.08
N PHE A 84 -0.32 -10.73 -2.37
CA PHE A 84 0.23 -11.55 -3.44
C PHE A 84 -0.81 -11.83 -4.50
N GLY A 85 -0.78 -11.05 -5.57
CA GLY A 85 -1.49 -11.31 -6.81
C GLY A 85 -0.59 -11.85 -7.93
N ASN A 86 -1.22 -12.21 -9.04
CA ASN A 86 -0.54 -12.61 -10.26
C ASN A 86 0.00 -11.39 -11.03
N TYR A 87 -0.71 -10.26 -10.95
CA TYR A 87 -0.43 -9.03 -11.70
C TYR A 87 0.04 -7.88 -10.80
N THR A 88 -0.30 -7.93 -9.52
CA THR A 88 -0.03 -6.94 -8.49
C THR A 88 0.50 -7.62 -7.25
N ARG A 89 1.70 -7.23 -6.82
CA ARG A 89 2.33 -7.70 -5.58
C ARG A 89 2.82 -6.52 -4.80
N CYS A 90 2.18 -6.23 -3.67
CA CYS A 90 2.57 -5.10 -2.84
C CYS A 90 2.64 -5.46 -1.36
N ALA A 91 3.49 -4.75 -0.62
CA ALA A 91 3.63 -4.89 0.81
C ALA A 91 3.59 -3.54 1.52
N ILE A 92 3.02 -3.50 2.71
CA ILE A 92 2.94 -2.32 3.56
C ILE A 92 3.76 -2.59 4.82
N LYS A 93 4.82 -1.84 5.06
CA LYS A 93 5.64 -1.95 6.27
C LYS A 93 5.48 -0.70 7.11
N ILE A 94 5.10 -0.87 8.37
CA ILE A 94 4.95 0.26 9.30
C ILE A 94 6.19 0.32 10.19
N ILE A 95 6.75 1.52 10.33
CA ILE A 95 7.95 1.78 11.12
C ILE A 95 7.67 2.91 12.11
N ALA A 96 7.93 2.65 13.38
CA ALA A 96 7.80 3.62 14.46
C ALA A 96 9.04 3.65 15.36
N ILE A 97 9.57 4.84 15.64
CA ILE A 97 10.72 5.03 16.53
C ILE A 97 10.44 4.60 17.97
N LYS A 98 9.17 4.63 18.41
CA LYS A 98 8.75 4.14 19.73
C LYS A 98 9.04 2.64 19.87
N GLU A 99 8.68 1.83 18.87
CA GLU A 99 8.98 0.39 18.84
C GLU A 99 10.49 0.16 18.88
N LYS A 100 11.30 0.95 18.16
CA LYS A 100 12.77 0.89 18.27
C LYS A 100 13.29 1.15 19.68
N ARG A 101 12.72 2.10 20.42
CA ARG A 101 13.14 2.40 21.81
C ARG A 101 12.74 1.28 22.77
N GLU A 102 11.59 0.68 22.54
CA GLU A 102 11.06 -0.42 23.38
C GLU A 102 11.76 -1.76 23.09
N THR A 103 12.20 -1.99 21.85
CA THR A 103 12.77 -3.28 21.41
C THR A 103 14.28 -3.25 21.14
N GLY A 104 14.89 -2.08 21.03
CA GLY A 104 16.34 -1.90 20.82
C GLY A 104 16.87 -2.25 19.41
N GLN A 105 16.03 -2.66 18.45
CA GLN A 105 16.51 -3.28 17.21
C GLN A 105 16.25 -2.43 15.95
N THR A 106 17.24 -1.62 15.56
CA THR A 106 17.22 -0.95 14.24
C THR A 106 17.42 -1.95 13.10
N THR A 107 18.28 -2.95 13.31
CA THR A 107 18.62 -3.99 12.33
C THR A 107 17.39 -4.78 11.87
N SER A 108 16.43 -5.00 12.77
CA SER A 108 15.18 -5.73 12.49
C SER A 108 14.36 -5.09 11.36
N TYR A 109 14.33 -3.77 11.24
CA TYR A 109 13.55 -3.11 10.17
C TYR A 109 14.22 -3.25 8.81
N ILE A 110 15.55 -3.11 8.76
CA ILE A 110 16.31 -3.28 7.51
C ILE A 110 16.13 -4.72 6.99
N GLU A 111 16.20 -5.71 7.88
CA GLU A 111 16.01 -7.11 7.54
C GLU A 111 14.58 -7.39 7.07
N LYS A 112 13.56 -6.88 7.77
CA LYS A 112 12.15 -7.06 7.37
C LYS A 112 11.84 -6.47 5.99
N VAL A 113 12.35 -5.26 5.72
CA VAL A 113 12.18 -4.64 4.40
C VAL A 113 12.96 -5.42 3.35
N SER A 114 14.22 -5.79 3.62
CA SER A 114 15.04 -6.57 2.68
C SER A 114 14.47 -7.96 2.37
N ASP A 115 13.93 -8.66 3.38
CA ASP A 115 13.21 -9.93 3.20
C ASP A 115 12.03 -9.76 2.25
N THR A 116 11.27 -8.67 2.40
CA THR A 116 10.17 -8.34 1.50
C THR A 116 10.64 -8.06 0.08
N ILE A 117 11.78 -7.39 -0.09
CA ILE A 117 12.39 -7.21 -1.42
C ILE A 117 12.74 -8.58 -2.03
N SER A 118 13.33 -9.47 -1.23
CA SER A 118 13.75 -10.80 -1.69
C SER A 118 12.59 -11.72 -2.08
N LYS A 119 11.43 -11.57 -1.44
CA LYS A 119 10.18 -12.28 -1.76
C LYS A 119 9.56 -11.89 -3.11
N GLY A 120 10.11 -10.88 -3.77
CA GLY A 120 9.70 -10.50 -5.11
C GLY A 120 8.43 -9.65 -5.15
N PHE A 121 8.29 -8.72 -4.21
CA PHE A 121 7.26 -7.69 -4.27
C PHE A 121 7.67 -6.59 -5.25
N GLU A 122 6.72 -6.16 -6.09
CA GLU A 122 6.95 -5.07 -7.02
C GLU A 122 6.91 -3.72 -6.30
N ASN A 123 5.91 -3.50 -5.44
CA ASN A 123 5.73 -2.25 -4.71
C ASN A 123 5.85 -2.50 -3.21
N ILE A 124 6.64 -1.69 -2.51
CA ILE A 124 6.76 -1.74 -1.05
C ILE A 124 6.52 -0.33 -0.50
N TYR A 125 5.53 -0.20 0.38
CA TYR A 125 5.16 1.04 1.02
C TYR A 125 5.64 1.03 2.46
N VAL A 126 6.58 1.90 2.78
CA VAL A 126 7.06 2.08 4.14
C VAL A 126 6.37 3.29 4.74
N ILE A 127 5.63 3.10 5.83
CA ILE A 127 4.74 4.09 6.43
C ILE A 127 5.13 4.32 7.88
N GLY A 128 5.11 5.58 8.33
CA GLY A 128 5.22 5.89 9.75
C GLY A 128 4.75 7.31 10.07
N SER A 129 4.98 7.73 11.31
CA SER A 129 4.72 9.11 11.71
C SER A 129 5.63 10.07 10.94
N ALA A 130 5.08 11.20 10.49
CA ALA A 130 5.83 12.29 9.85
C ALA A 130 6.57 13.21 10.84
N ARG A 131 6.72 12.81 12.11
CA ARG A 131 7.63 13.49 13.02
C ARG A 131 9.06 13.38 12.48
N THR A 132 9.83 14.46 12.59
CA THR A 132 11.21 14.53 12.04
C THR A 132 12.08 13.36 12.48
N ASP A 133 12.07 13.01 13.77
CA ASP A 133 12.85 11.90 14.31
C ASP A 133 12.51 10.54 13.68
N ASN A 134 11.22 10.29 13.42
CA ASN A 134 10.77 9.06 12.79
C ASN A 134 10.98 9.06 11.27
N LYS A 135 10.86 10.22 10.63
CA LYS A 135 11.12 10.39 9.20
C LYS A 135 12.59 10.12 8.87
N ASP A 136 13.50 10.77 9.59
CA ASP A 136 14.94 10.56 9.44
C ASP A 136 15.32 9.10 9.68
N PHE A 137 14.65 8.46 10.64
CA PHE A 137 14.82 7.04 10.92
C PHE A 137 14.37 6.16 9.74
N ILE A 138 13.17 6.39 9.20
CA ILE A 138 12.66 5.68 8.02
C ILE A 138 13.63 5.86 6.86
N ASP A 139 14.05 7.09 6.58
CA ASP A 139 14.97 7.38 5.48
C ASP A 139 16.31 6.66 5.64
N SER A 140 16.83 6.55 6.87
CA SER A 140 18.06 5.76 7.13
C SER A 140 17.87 4.26 6.86
N VAL A 141 16.70 3.70 7.23
CA VAL A 141 16.36 2.30 6.99
C VAL A 141 16.24 2.04 5.49
N ILE A 142 15.52 2.91 4.78
CA ILE A 142 15.33 2.82 3.34
C ILE A 142 16.66 2.91 2.60
N LYS A 143 17.50 3.91 2.94
CA LYS A 143 18.84 4.06 2.35
C LYS A 143 19.66 2.78 2.49
N SER A 144 19.69 2.21 3.70
CA SER A 144 20.40 0.94 3.96
C SER A 144 19.82 -0.23 3.15
N CYS A 145 18.50 -0.27 2.93
CA CYS A 145 17.86 -1.30 2.11
C CYS A 145 18.22 -1.15 0.62
N CYS A 146 18.22 0.07 0.09
CA CYS A 146 18.60 0.35 -1.30
C CYS A 146 20.08 0.02 -1.55
N GLU A 147 20.97 0.32 -0.61
CA GLU A 147 22.39 -0.03 -0.71
C GLU A 147 22.60 -1.57 -0.78
N LYS A 148 21.81 -2.34 -0.02
CA LYS A 148 21.84 -3.81 -0.04
C LYS A 148 21.14 -4.43 -1.25
N ASN A 149 20.11 -3.78 -1.78
CA ASN A 149 19.24 -4.31 -2.83
C ASN A 149 19.22 -3.36 -4.02
N LYS A 150 20.21 -3.48 -4.91
CA LYS A 150 20.38 -2.56 -6.05
C LYS A 150 19.22 -2.61 -7.07
N GLN A 151 18.38 -3.63 -7.01
CA GLN A 151 17.21 -3.79 -7.87
C GLN A 151 15.99 -2.97 -7.42
N ILE A 152 16.05 -2.25 -6.29
CA ILE A 152 14.94 -1.42 -5.81
C ILE A 152 15.25 0.07 -5.93
N GLU A 153 14.25 0.83 -6.31
CA GLU A 153 14.30 2.29 -6.45
C GLU A 153 13.28 2.96 -5.53
N ILE A 154 13.61 4.15 -5.05
CA ILE A 154 12.67 5.04 -4.36
C ILE A 154 11.93 5.82 -5.43
N ILE A 155 10.62 5.59 -5.58
CA ILE A 155 9.81 6.30 -6.58
C ILE A 155 9.42 7.68 -6.06
N LYS A 156 8.95 7.73 -4.82
CA LYS A 156 8.52 8.97 -4.17
C LYS A 156 8.43 8.79 -2.67
N ASN A 157 8.55 9.90 -1.96
CA ASN A 157 8.22 10.02 -0.55
C ASN A 157 7.39 11.29 -0.35
N TRP A 158 6.43 11.25 0.57
CA TRP A 158 5.58 12.41 0.85
C TRP A 158 4.90 12.31 2.22
N ASP A 159 4.51 13.47 2.73
CA ASP A 159 3.81 13.62 4.00
C ASP A 159 2.34 13.95 3.72
N PHE A 160 1.43 13.38 4.49
CA PHE A 160 -0.01 13.67 4.37
C PHE A 160 -0.74 13.43 5.69
N LYS A 161 -2.00 13.87 5.77
CA LYS A 161 -2.86 13.61 6.93
C LYS A 161 -3.57 12.27 6.76
N GLY A 162 -3.67 11.50 7.82
CA GLY A 162 -4.50 10.30 7.88
C GLY A 162 -4.99 10.07 9.31
N ALA A 163 -5.56 8.91 9.54
CA ALA A 163 -5.99 8.46 10.84
C ALA A 163 -5.43 7.06 11.16
N ILE A 164 -5.34 6.74 12.44
CA ILE A 164 -4.97 5.41 12.94
C ILE A 164 -5.92 5.02 14.06
N ILE A 165 -6.11 3.72 14.27
CA ILE A 165 -6.89 3.20 15.39
C ILE A 165 -5.92 2.85 16.52
N LEU A 166 -6.10 3.48 17.68
CA LEU A 166 -5.34 3.22 18.89
C LEU A 166 -6.31 3.04 20.06
N ARG A 167 -6.30 1.86 20.69
CA ARG A 167 -7.19 1.50 21.81
C ARG A 167 -8.67 1.69 21.46
N GLY A 168 -9.05 1.28 20.24
CA GLY A 168 -10.40 1.45 19.71
C GLY A 168 -10.78 2.87 19.28
N GLU A 169 -9.93 3.87 19.52
CA GLU A 169 -10.20 5.27 19.13
C GLU A 169 -9.50 5.65 17.83
N THR A 170 -10.20 6.40 16.98
CA THR A 170 -9.63 6.93 15.74
C THR A 170 -8.89 8.24 16.03
N MET A 171 -7.59 8.26 15.77
CA MET A 171 -6.72 9.41 15.98
C MET A 171 -6.18 9.96 14.66
N ASN A 172 -6.33 11.27 14.46
CA ASN A 172 -5.72 11.96 13.32
C ASN A 172 -4.21 12.11 13.53
N VAL A 173 -3.45 11.77 12.49
CA VAL A 173 -1.98 11.84 12.49
C VAL A 173 -1.44 12.42 11.19
N ARG A 174 -0.21 12.94 11.26
CA ARG A 174 0.60 13.16 10.06
C ARG A 174 1.43 11.91 9.78
N THR A 175 1.33 11.46 8.55
CA THR A 175 1.92 10.22 8.06
C THR A 175 2.98 10.55 7.02
N TYR A 176 4.11 9.87 7.11
CA TYR A 176 5.15 9.85 6.10
C TYR A 176 5.11 8.49 5.40
N LEU A 177 5.15 8.51 4.07
CA LEU A 177 5.16 7.31 3.25
C LEU A 177 6.32 7.38 2.27
N VAL A 178 7.07 6.29 2.17
CA VAL A 178 8.10 6.05 1.14
C VAL A 178 7.66 4.88 0.28
N HIS A 179 7.55 5.12 -1.02
CA HIS A 179 7.21 4.11 -2.01
C HIS A 179 8.49 3.62 -2.69
N LEU A 180 8.79 2.35 -2.46
CA LEU A 180 9.85 1.61 -3.13
C LEU A 180 9.26 0.75 -4.24
N ARG A 181 9.97 0.64 -5.36
CA ARG A 181 9.58 -0.21 -6.47
C ARG A 181 10.74 -1.06 -6.97
N ASN A 182 10.45 -2.32 -7.30
CA ASN A 182 11.36 -3.19 -8.02
C ASN A 182 10.92 -3.30 -9.49
N PRO A 183 11.52 -2.54 -10.43
CA PRO A 183 11.12 -2.55 -11.83
C PRO A 183 11.38 -3.90 -12.52
N SER A 184 12.29 -4.72 -11.99
CA SER A 184 12.64 -6.02 -12.59
C SER A 184 11.55 -7.07 -12.45
N ILE A 185 10.55 -6.82 -11.60
CA ILE A 185 9.45 -7.75 -11.30
C ILE A 185 8.20 -7.44 -12.12
N VAL A 186 8.17 -6.25 -12.75
CA VAL A 186 7.02 -5.77 -13.51
C VAL A 186 6.68 -6.75 -14.63
N LYS A 187 5.53 -7.41 -14.52
CA LYS A 187 4.99 -8.26 -15.58
C LYS A 187 4.05 -7.44 -16.45
N HIS A 188 4.47 -7.17 -17.70
CA HIS A 188 3.58 -6.59 -18.70
C HIS A 188 2.62 -7.66 -19.23
N ILE A 189 1.34 -7.32 -19.30
CA ILE A 189 0.32 -8.16 -19.92
C ILE A 189 0.18 -7.64 -21.35
N ILE A 190 0.91 -8.26 -22.28
CA ILE A 190 0.77 -8.00 -23.70
C ILE A 190 -0.21 -9.04 -24.25
N GLU A 191 -1.27 -8.61 -24.93
CA GLU A 191 -2.10 -9.53 -25.71
C GLU A 191 -1.19 -10.32 -26.65
N LYS A 192 -1.17 -11.65 -26.51
CA LYS A 192 -0.74 -12.50 -27.63
C LYS A 192 -1.78 -12.29 -28.73
N SER A 193 -1.48 -11.39 -29.66
CA SER A 193 -2.18 -11.27 -30.93
C SER A 193 -2.32 -12.68 -31.52
N ARG A 194 -3.56 -13.16 -31.60
CA ARG A 194 -3.96 -14.29 -32.43
C ARG A 194 -4.74 -13.75 -33.60
#